data_AF-J5ECW1-F1
#
_entry.id   AF-J5ECW1-F1
#
_cell.length_a   1.000
_cell.length_b   1.000
_cell.length_c   1.000
_cell.angle_alpha   90.00
_cell.angle_beta   90.00
_cell.angle_gamma   90.00
#
_symmetry.space_group_name_H-M   'P 1'
#
loop_
_entity.id
_entity.type
_entity.pdbx_description
1 polymer ?
#
loop_
_entity_poly.entity_id
_entity_poly.type
_entity_poly.pdbx_seq_one_letter_code
_entity_poly.pdbx_strand_id
1 'polypeptide(L)'
;MTVRRHYNFPNNDALSYGRGICDSVTRGESYGQIMGDVKRDVTPSDEYAANYLVSYAVNILCPAEIWQLRNSAAHYQPPGE
;
A
#
# COMPACT_ATOMS: atom_id res chain seq x y z
N MET A 1 -0.49 -12.10 22.22
CA MET A 1 0.35 -10.87 22.22
C MET A 1 0.16 -10.20 20.87
N THR A 2 -0.37 -8.98 20.84
CA THR A 2 -0.41 -8.20 19.60
C THR A 2 1.02 -7.79 19.31
N VAL A 3 1.69 -8.57 18.46
CA VAL A 3 2.99 -8.17 17.91
C VAL A 3 2.70 -6.85 17.21
N ARG A 4 3.15 -5.73 17.79
CA ARG A 4 3.17 -4.45 17.07
C ARG A 4 4.03 -4.75 15.85
N ARG A 5 3.40 -5.01 14.70
CA ARG A 5 4.13 -5.17 13.43
C ARG A 5 4.85 -3.85 13.23
N HIS A 6 6.13 -3.85 13.58
CA HIS A 6 7.01 -2.73 13.32
C HIS A 6 7.21 -2.75 11.82
N TYR A 7 6.47 -1.89 11.13
CA TYR A 7 6.68 -1.66 9.71
C TYR A 7 7.87 -0.74 9.59
N ASN A 8 8.98 -1.28 9.09
CA ASN A 8 10.17 -0.50 8.85
C ASN A 8 10.04 0.14 7.48
N PHE A 9 9.73 1.44 7.44
CA PHE A 9 9.63 2.21 6.20
C PHE A 9 10.98 2.81 5.82
N PRO A 10 11.28 2.97 4.52
CA PRO A 10 12.42 3.77 4.09
C PRO A 10 12.31 5.18 4.70
N ASN A 11 13.41 5.65 5.32
CA ASN A 11 13.48 6.93 6.05
C ASN A 11 12.55 7.11 7.27
N ASN A 12 11.89 6.06 7.78
CA ASN A 12 10.89 6.16 8.86
C ASN A 12 9.72 7.13 8.56
N ASP A 13 9.50 7.49 7.29
CA ASP A 13 8.51 8.52 6.92
C ASP A 13 7.29 7.92 6.22
N ALA A 14 6.41 7.30 7.01
CA ALA A 14 5.20 6.65 6.51
C ALA A 14 4.22 7.63 5.82
N LEU A 15 4.25 8.91 6.20
CA LEU A 15 3.39 9.94 5.60
C LEU A 15 3.85 10.32 4.20
N SER A 16 5.16 10.54 4.00
CA SER A 16 5.71 10.81 2.67
C SER A 16 5.55 9.59 1.77
N TYR A 17 5.77 8.39 2.30
CA TYR A 17 5.56 7.15 1.55
C TYR A 17 4.08 6.97 1.15
N GLY A 18 3.15 7.20 2.07
CA GLY A 18 1.71 7.17 1.78
C GLY A 18 1.26 8.20 0.75
N ARG A 19 1.87 9.39 0.72
CA ARG A 19 1.64 10.38 -0.35
C ARG A 19 2.15 9.90 -1.71
N GLY A 20 3.29 9.23 -1.74
CA GLY A 20 3.81 8.58 -2.95
C GLY A 20 2.84 7.51 -3.49
N ILE A 21 2.27 6.70 -2.59
CA ILE A 21 1.23 5.71 -2.94
C ILE A 21 0.02 6.41 -3.56
N CYS A 22 -0.49 7.48 -2.94
CA CYS A 22 -1.60 8.23 -3.52
C CYS A 22 -1.28 8.74 -4.93
N ASP A 23 -0.10 9.32 -5.13
CA ASP A 23 0.31 9.86 -6.42
C ASP A 23 0.45 8.76 -7.50
N SER A 24 0.86 7.55 -7.13
CA SER A 24 0.80 6.38 -8.03
C SER A 24 -0.65 5.98 -8.36
N VAL A 25 -1.56 6.02 -7.38
CA VAL A 25 -2.99 5.71 -7.60
C VAL A 25 -3.64 6.76 -8.51
N THR A 26 -3.39 8.07 -8.32
CA THR A 26 -3.92 9.11 -9.21
C THR A 26 -3.35 9.00 -10.61
N ARG A 27 -2.10 8.55 -10.75
CA ARG A 27 -1.49 8.23 -12.05
C ARG A 27 -2.08 6.99 -12.72
N GLY A 28 -2.93 6.23 -12.04
CA GLY A 28 -3.55 5.01 -12.57
C GLY A 28 -2.63 3.80 -12.53
N GLU A 29 -1.66 3.76 -11.62
CA GLU A 29 -0.83 2.57 -11.43
C GLU A 29 -1.65 1.39 -10.91
N SER A 30 -1.27 0.20 -11.38
CA SER A 30 -1.86 -1.06 -10.93
C SER A 30 -1.53 -1.32 -9.46
N TYR A 31 -2.52 -1.77 -8.69
CA TYR A 31 -2.37 -2.10 -7.27
C TYR A 31 -1.20 -3.06 -7.00
N GLY A 32 -0.96 -4.00 -7.92
CA GLY A 32 0.16 -4.94 -7.82
C GLY A 32 1.55 -4.32 -7.90
N GLN A 33 1.72 -3.23 -8.64
CA GLN A 33 3.01 -2.52 -8.71
C GLN A 33 3.29 -1.81 -7.38
N ILE A 34 2.28 -1.11 -6.86
CA ILE A 34 2.32 -0.46 -5.54
C ILE A 34 2.62 -1.49 -4.45
N MET A 35 1.92 -2.63 -4.45
CA MET A 35 2.19 -3.71 -3.50
C MET A 35 3.59 -4.31 -3.65
N GLY A 36 4.10 -4.45 -4.88
CA GLY A 36 5.46 -4.92 -5.13
C GLY A 36 6.51 -3.97 -4.54
N ASP A 37 6.32 -2.67 -4.74
CA ASP A 37 7.19 -1.62 -4.19
C ASP A 37 7.14 -1.62 -2.65
N VAL A 38 5.94 -1.62 -2.06
CA VAL A 38 5.75 -1.68 -0.60
C VAL A 38 6.38 -2.94 0.00
N LYS A 39 6.21 -4.10 -0.64
CA LYS A 39 6.84 -5.35 -0.17
C LYS A 39 8.36 -5.30 -0.25
N ARG A 40 8.91 -4.56 -1.21
CA ARG A 40 10.36 -4.41 -1.41
C ARG A 40 10.97 -3.40 -0.42
N ASP A 41 10.25 -2.32 -0.10
CA ASP A 41 10.73 -1.24 0.76
C ASP A 41 10.36 -1.42 2.23
N VAL A 42 9.22 -2.05 2.53
CA VAL A 42 8.71 -2.21 3.90
C VAL A 42 8.90 -3.64 4.39
N THR A 43 9.49 -3.76 5.57
CA THR A 43 9.57 -5.04 6.31
C THR A 43 8.57 -5.01 7.47
N PRO A 44 7.73 -6.05 7.67
CA PRO A 44 7.67 -7.30 6.91
C PRO A 44 7.02 -7.17 5.52
N SER A 45 7.61 -7.83 4.54
CA SER A 45 7.21 -7.88 3.12
C SER A 45 5.99 -8.77 2.84
N ASP A 46 5.18 -9.06 3.87
CA ASP A 46 3.97 -9.87 3.74
C ASP A 46 2.93 -9.13 2.89
N GLU A 47 2.25 -9.86 2.03
CA GLU A 47 1.22 -9.28 1.17
C GLU A 47 0.06 -8.69 1.98
N TYR A 48 -0.36 -9.38 3.04
CA TYR A 48 -1.35 -8.87 3.98
C TYR A 48 -0.93 -7.56 4.66
N ALA A 49 0.35 -7.43 5.02
CA ALA A 49 0.89 -6.22 5.62
C ALA A 49 0.87 -5.07 4.63
N ALA A 50 1.40 -5.28 3.43
CA ALA A 50 1.43 -4.29 2.37
C ALA A 50 0.01 -3.83 1.97
N ASN A 51 -0.93 -4.76 1.80
CA ASN A 51 -2.31 -4.46 1.42
C ASN A 51 -3.01 -3.62 2.49
N TYR A 52 -2.80 -3.98 3.77
CA TYR A 52 -3.32 -3.21 4.89
C TYR A 52 -2.73 -1.79 4.92
N LEU A 53 -1.42 -1.66 4.77
CA LEU A 53 -0.73 -0.36 4.76
C LEU A 53 -1.19 0.54 3.63
N VAL A 54 -1.23 0.02 2.39
CA VAL A 54 -1.69 0.76 1.21
C VAL A 54 -3.13 1.23 1.40
N SER A 55 -4.02 0.32 1.80
CA SER A 55 -5.43 0.65 2.03
C SER A 55 -5.61 1.69 3.14
N TYR A 56 -4.86 1.56 4.23
CA TYR A 56 -4.90 2.49 5.37
C TYR A 56 -4.32 3.87 5.00
N ALA A 57 -3.20 3.92 4.29
CA ALA A 57 -2.58 5.15 3.82
C ALA A 57 -3.53 5.93 2.90
N VAL A 58 -4.12 5.27 1.90
CA VAL A 58 -5.06 5.90 0.97
C VAL A 58 -6.34 6.34 1.69
N ASN A 59 -6.84 5.56 2.65
CA ASN A 59 -8.03 5.91 3.42
C ASN A 59 -7.85 7.21 4.22
N ILE A 60 -6.65 7.44 4.77
CA ILE A 60 -6.35 8.63 5.58
C ILE A 60 -5.91 9.82 4.71
N LEU A 61 -5.07 9.58 3.72
CA LEU A 61 -4.43 10.66 2.95
C LEU A 61 -5.27 11.08 1.75
N CYS A 62 -5.88 10.13 1.03
CA CYS A 62 -6.49 10.35 -0.28
C CYS A 62 -7.83 9.61 -0.42
N PRO A 63 -8.84 9.94 0.39
CA PRO A 63 -10.14 9.26 0.36
C PRO A 63 -10.88 9.45 -0.96
N ALA A 64 -10.59 10.52 -1.71
CA ALA A 64 -11.15 10.75 -3.04
C ALA A 64 -10.69 9.68 -4.07
N GLU A 65 -9.51 9.10 -3.86
CA GLU A 65 -8.88 8.13 -4.75
C GLU A 65 -9.12 6.69 -4.35
N ILE A 66 -9.84 6.48 -3.25
CA ILE A 66 -10.17 5.14 -2.75
C ILE A 66 -10.94 4.32 -3.80
N TRP A 67 -11.71 5.00 -4.66
CA TRP A 67 -12.43 4.34 -5.73
C TRP A 67 -11.48 3.86 -6.83
N GLN A 68 -10.50 4.68 -7.24
CA GLN A 68 -9.42 4.26 -8.15
C GLN A 68 -8.65 3.07 -7.57
N LEU A 69 -8.25 3.16 -6.30
CA LEU A 69 -7.55 2.08 -5.61
C LEU A 69 -8.37 0.78 -5.64
N ARG A 70 -9.66 0.85 -5.29
CA ARG A 70 -10.57 -0.30 -5.30
C ARG A 70 -10.78 -0.87 -6.70
N ASN A 71 -10.89 -0.01 -7.71
CA ASN A 71 -11.04 -0.45 -9.09
C ASN A 71 -9.77 -1.18 -9.57
N SER A 72 -8.59 -0.63 -9.30
CA SER A 72 -7.30 -1.28 -9.59
C SER A 72 -7.08 -2.56 -8.78
N ALA A 73 -7.51 -2.58 -7.51
CA ALA A 73 -7.43 -3.75 -6.65
C ALA A 73 -8.45 -4.84 -7.00
N ALA A 74 -9.61 -4.49 -7.58
CA ALA A 74 -10.60 -5.45 -8.06
C ALA A 74 -10.06 -6.31 -9.22
N HIS A 75 -9.10 -5.79 -9.99
CA HIS A 75 -8.35 -6.52 -11.01
C HIS A 75 -7.07 -7.17 -10.47
N TYR A 76 -6.68 -6.84 -9.24
CA TYR A 76 -5.51 -7.40 -8.60
C TYR A 76 -5.87 -8.74 -7.95
N GLN A 77 -5.48 -9.82 -8.61
CA GLN A 77 -5.42 -11.12 -7.96
C GLN A 77 -4.11 -11.20 -7.17
N PRO A 78 -4.16 -11.32 -5.84
CA PRO A 78 -2.98 -11.71 -5.08
C PRO A 78 -2.44 -13.02 -5.69
N PRO A 79 -1.12 -13.16 -5.96
CA PRO A 79 -0.58 -14.45 -6.36
C PRO A 79 -0.95 -15.43 -5.25
N GLY A 80 -1.85 -16.35 -5.57
CA GLY A 80 -2.28 -17.39 -4.64
C GLY A 80 -1.05 -18.10 -4.10
N GLU A 81 -1.03 -18.27 -2.78
CA GLU A 81 -0.01 -18.98 -2.00
C GLU A 81 0.55 -20.24 -2.68
#